data_AF-A0A3D3ISK8-F1
#
_entry.id   AF-A0A3D3ISK8-F1
#
_cell.length_a   1.000
_cell.length_b   1.000
_cell.length_c   1.000
_cell.angle_alpha   90.00
_cell.angle_beta   90.00
_cell.angle_gamma   90.00
#
_symmetry.space_group_name_H-M   'P 1'
#
loop_
_entity.id
_entity.type
_entity.pdbx_description
1 polymer ?
#
loop_
_entity_poly.entity_id
_entity_poly.type
_entity_poly.pdbx_seq_one_letter_code
_entity_poly.pdbx_strand_id
1 'polypeptide(L)' 'VGLEVESVENPTEALKDFVVAEVRDAQQHPNADRLKVCKVWDGKKELNIVCGAPNARAGIKVVLAN' A
#
# COMPACT_ATOMS: atom_id res chain seq x y z
N VAL A 1 -9.14 43.00 -4.74
CA VAL A 1 -8.79 41.56 -4.78
C VAL A 1 -9.93 40.84 -4.09
N GLY A 2 -10.70 40.05 -4.84
CA GLY A 2 -11.90 39.39 -4.33
C GLY A 2 -11.95 37.96 -4.86
N LEU A 3 -11.39 37.02 -4.09
CA LEU A 3 -11.68 35.60 -4.20
C LEU A 3 -12.17 35.18 -2.83
N GLU A 4 -13.47 34.93 -2.72
CA GLU A 4 -14.05 34.33 -1.52
C GLU A 4 -13.73 32.84 -1.53
N VAL A 5 -13.30 32.32 -0.38
CA VAL A 5 -12.95 30.92 -0.19
C VAL A 5 -14.08 30.27 0.59
N GLU A 6 -14.75 29.29 -0.02
CA GLU A 6 -15.87 28.57 0.60
C GLU A 6 -15.37 27.54 1.63
N SER A 7 -14.29 26.82 1.33
CA SER A 7 -13.68 25.87 2.25
C SER A 7 -12.20 25.62 1.92
N VAL A 8 -11.48 25.09 2.90
CA VAL A 8 -10.13 24.57 2.74
C VAL A 8 -10.10 23.16 3.31
N GLU A 9 -9.77 22.18 2.47
CA GLU A 9 -9.68 20.78 2.87
C GLU A 9 -8.23 20.30 2.76
N ASN A 10 -7.78 19.56 3.77
CA ASN A 10 -6.46 18.96 3.78
C ASN A 10 -6.57 17.44 3.56
N PRO A 11 -6.42 16.94 2.32
CA PRO A 11 -6.57 15.52 2.01
C PRO A 11 -5.52 14.65 2.70
N THR A 12 -4.39 15.23 3.11
CA THR A 12 -3.32 14.53 3.81
C THR A 12 -3.77 13.98 5.16
N GLU A 13 -4.80 14.57 5.79
CA GLU A 13 -5.30 14.08 7.07
C GLU A 13 -5.95 12.70 6.96
N ALA A 14 -6.68 12.45 5.88
CA ALA A 14 -7.28 11.15 5.61
C ALA A 14 -6.27 10.07 5.20
N LEU A 15 -5.04 10.48 4.85
CA LEU A 15 -4.00 9.59 4.32
C LEU A 15 -2.87 9.30 5.32
N LYS A 16 -2.98 9.78 6.57
CA LYS A 16 -1.92 9.68 7.59
C LYS A 16 -1.49 8.22 7.89
N ASP A 17 -2.40 7.27 7.78
CA ASP A 17 -2.14 5.85 8.09
C ASP A 17 -1.52 5.06 6.93
N PHE A 18 -1.36 5.70 5.76
CA PHE A 18 -0.81 5.05 4.57
C PHE A 18 0.65 5.43 4.35
N VAL A 19 1.46 4.43 4.00
CA VAL A 19 2.87 4.62 3.66
C VAL A 19 3.18 3.99 2.30
N VAL A 20 4.20 4.53 1.62
CA VAL A 20 4.71 3.91 0.40
C VAL A 20 5.62 2.74 0.80
N ALA A 21 5.36 1.57 0.23
CA ALA A 21 6.11 0.35 0.47
C ALA A 21 6.51 -0.32 -0.84
N GLU A 22 7.43 -1.29 -0.77
CA GLU A 22 7.89 -2.06 -1.93
C GLU A 22 7.72 -3.56 -1.69
N VAL A 23 7.08 -4.26 -2.64
CA VAL A 23 6.99 -5.72 -2.62
C VAL A 23 8.33 -6.28 -3.08
N ARG A 24 9.10 -6.90 -2.18
CA ARG A 24 10.39 -7.52 -2.49
C ARG A 24 10.25 -8.93 -3.04
N ASP A 25 9.25 -9.66 -2.57
CA ASP A 25 8.96 -11.03 -3.01
C ASP A 25 7.45 -11.29 -3.00
N ALA A 26 6.98 -12.15 -3.90
CA ALA A 26 5.57 -12.51 -4.01
C ALA A 26 5.43 -13.96 -4.48
N GLN A 27 4.93 -14.82 -3.59
CA GLN A 27 4.78 -16.27 -3.83
C GLN A 27 3.31 -16.69 -3.74
N GLN A 28 2.93 -17.76 -4.44
CA GLN A 28 1.58 -18.33 -4.36
C GLN A 28 1.28 -18.78 -2.92
N HIS A 29 0.08 -18.48 -2.42
CA HIS A 29 -0.34 -18.98 -1.11
C HIS A 29 -0.57 -20.51 -1.17
N PRO A 30 -0.01 -21.31 -0.24
CA PRO A 30 -0.06 -22.77 -0.32
C PRO A 30 -1.48 -23.35 -0.23
N ASN A 31 -2.38 -22.63 0.44
CA ASN A 31 -3.76 -23.08 0.70
C ASN A 31 -4.83 -22.26 -0.07
N ALA A 32 -4.44 -21.39 -1.01
CA ALA A 32 -5.40 -20.55 -1.73
C ALA A 32 -4.90 -20.16 -3.12
N ASP A 33 -5.65 -20.50 -4.15
CA ASP A 33 -5.24 -20.30 -5.55
C ASP A 33 -5.21 -18.83 -5.97
N ARG A 34 -6.02 -17.98 -5.32
CA ARG A 34 -6.17 -16.56 -5.68
C ARG A 34 -5.39 -15.61 -4.77
N LEU A 35 -4.62 -16.12 -3.83
CA LEU A 35 -3.87 -15.32 -2.87
C LEU A 35 -2.37 -15.52 -3.06
N LYS A 36 -1.61 -14.45 -2.77
CA LYS A 36 -0.15 -14.45 -2.75
C LYS A 36 0.33 -14.05 -1.37
N VAL A 37 1.41 -14.65 -0.90
CA VAL A 37 2.17 -14.19 0.26
C VAL A 37 3.26 -13.26 -0.25
N CYS A 38 3.23 -12.01 0.16
CA CYS A 38 4.15 -10.96 -0.27
C CYS A 38 5.06 -10.55 0.88
N LYS A 39 6.37 -10.45 0.63
CA LYS A 39 7.31 -9.76 1.51
C LYS A 39 7.37 -8.30 1.13
N VAL A 40 6.98 -7.42 2.03
CA VAL A 40 6.80 -5.99 1.79
C VAL A 40 7.73 -5.19 2.69
N TRP A 41 8.53 -4.31 2.10
CA TRP A 41 9.40 -3.37 2.82
C TRP A 41 8.70 -2.02 2.97
N ASP A 42 8.43 -1.61 4.20
CA ASP A 42 7.73 -0.35 4.54
C ASP A 42 8.69 0.84 4.76
N GLY A 43 9.99 0.67 4.49
CA GLY A 43 11.03 1.65 4.79
C GLY A 43 11.71 1.46 6.15
N LYS A 44 11.13 0.67 7.06
CA LYS A 44 11.66 0.41 8.41
C LYS A 44 11.88 -1.08 8.68
N LYS A 45 10.94 -1.93 8.26
CA LYS A 45 10.91 -3.37 8.49
C LYS A 45 10.34 -4.10 7.28
N GLU A 46 10.59 -5.41 7.27
CA GLU A 46 9.99 -6.32 6.30
C GLU A 46 8.76 -6.99 6.93
N LEU A 47 7.65 -6.97 6.19
CA LEU A 47 6.34 -7.50 6.60
C LEU A 47 5.93 -8.64 5.67
N ASN A 48 5.29 -9.67 6.24
CA ASN A 48 4.65 -10.74 5.46
C ASN A 48 3.15 -10.43 5.35
N ILE A 49 2.67 -10.18 4.13
CA ILE A 49 1.30 -9.74 3.86
C ILE A 49 0.66 -10.67 2.83
N VAL A 50 -0.57 -11.11 3.10
CA VAL A 50 -1.37 -11.86 2.12
C VAL A 50 -2.11 -10.87 1.22
N CYS A 51 -1.92 -10.97 -0.10
CA CYS A 51 -2.53 -10.10 -1.08
C CYS A 51 -3.28 -10.93 -2.14
N GLY A 52 -4.52 -10.55 -2.44
CA GLY A 52 -5.33 -11.19 -3.51
C GLY A 52 -5.29 -10.45 -4.85
N ALA A 53 -4.58 -9.33 -4.93
CA ALA A 53 -4.56 -8.52 -6.15
C ALA A 53 -3.76 -9.24 -7.26
N PRO A 54 -4.31 -9.37 -8.48
CA PRO A 54 -3.64 -10.11 -9.56
C PRO A 54 -2.31 -9.49 -9.97
N ASN A 55 -2.17 -8.17 -9.81
CA ASN A 55 -0.97 -7.39 -10.12
C ASN A 55 0.11 -7.41 -9.02
N ALA A 56 -0.12 -8.04 -7.87
CA ALA A 56 0.90 -8.15 -6.82
C ALA A 56 2.09 -9.00 -7.30
N ARG A 57 3.28 -8.38 -7.39
CA ARG A 57 4.53 -8.97 -7.90
C ARG A 57 5.74 -8.30 -7.26
N ALA A 58 6.88 -8.97 -7.25
CA ALA A 58 8.14 -8.38 -6.78
C ALA A 58 8.54 -7.13 -7.60
N GLY A 59 9.17 -6.16 -6.93
CA GLY A 59 9.65 -4.90 -7.48
C GLY A 59 8.60 -3.80 -7.64
N ILE A 60 7.34 -4.05 -7.29
CA ILE A 60 6.28 -3.02 -7.37
C ILE A 60 6.23 -2.17 -6.10
N LYS A 61 6.15 -0.84 -6.28
CA LYS A 61 5.86 0.09 -5.20
C LYS A 61 4.35 0.21 -5.02
N VAL A 62 3.89 0.12 -3.77
CA VAL A 62 2.47 0.06 -3.40
C VAL A 62 2.19 0.99 -2.24
N VAL A 63 0.91 1.30 -2.04
CA VAL A 63 0.42 1.94 -0.82
C VAL A 63 0.11 0.85 0.19
N LEU A 64 0.72 0.94 1.37
CA LEU A 64 0.51 0.05 2.50
C LEU A 64 -0.30 0.79 3.56
N ALA A 65 -1.39 0.18 4.03
CA ALA A 65 -2.08 0.60 5.25
C ALA A 65 -1.29 0.08 6.45
N ASN A 66 -0.89 0.96 7.35
CA ASN A 66 -0.05 0.65 8.51
C ASN A 66 -0.87 0.42 9.80
#